data_AF-A0A914F5U5-F1
#
_entry.id   AF-A0A914F5U5-F1
#
_cell.length_a   1.000
_cell.length_b   1.000
_cell.length_c   1.000
_cell.angle_alpha   90.00
_cell.angle_beta   90.00
_cell.angle_gamma   90.00
#
_symmetry.space_group_name_H-M   'P 1'
#
loop_
_entity.id
_entity.type
_entity.pdbx_description
1 polymer ?
#
loop_
_entity_poly.entity_id
_entity_poly.type
_entity_poly.pdbx_seq_one_letter_code
_entity_poly.pdbx_strand_id
1 'polypeptide(L)'
;MEIEELLKEKSSLTHNFNYQAFADRLYDNYDVPNGHDLLTLKVCYAIYGPPKVATTTLVKAYPKADYERGYLVQEKIFNLICDNRIREKSVGIIFVYCYMSDEKQFVLPIFRVKFPSSKNNTDVAKYVDLDCRVYNSWEDWKSNNTLPPMKYSYPKNGYYSCSEDKYMFDSSSAPVLGYGEPRSSSFESKVFSVSNVSAAAVSTATAGLTVASLFMPLAAGPLLFCQYVGPAAAAYSSVR
;
A
#
# COMPACT_ATOMS: atom_id res chain seq x y z
N MET A 1 27.49 1.66 -10.95
CA MET A 1 26.59 2.45 -11.81
C MET A 1 25.37 1.62 -12.21
N GLU A 2 25.58 0.37 -12.64
CA GLU A 2 24.54 -0.55 -13.14
C GLU A 2 23.42 -0.91 -12.14
N ILE A 3 23.74 -1.10 -10.85
CA ILE A 3 22.74 -1.54 -9.84
C ILE A 3 21.71 -0.46 -9.55
N GLU A 4 22.10 0.80 -9.38
CA GLU A 4 21.14 1.87 -9.04
C GLU A 4 20.13 2.15 -10.15
N GLU A 5 20.58 2.03 -11.40
CA GLU A 5 19.73 2.18 -12.59
C GLU A 5 18.72 1.04 -12.69
N LEU A 6 19.16 -0.21 -12.47
CA LEU A 6 18.28 -1.39 -12.38
C LEU A 6 17.25 -1.26 -11.25
N LEU A 7 17.64 -0.71 -10.09
CA LEU A 7 16.71 -0.49 -8.99
C LEU A 7 15.65 0.56 -9.32
N LYS A 8 16.04 1.64 -10.00
CA LYS A 8 15.11 2.67 -10.48
C LYS A 8 14.16 2.13 -11.54
N GLU A 9 14.64 1.29 -12.45
CA GLU A 9 13.81 0.65 -13.48
C GLU A 9 12.77 -0.28 -12.84
N LYS A 10 13.18 -1.19 -11.94
CA LYS A 10 12.28 -2.07 -11.19
C LYS A 10 11.24 -1.29 -10.38
N SER A 11 11.67 -0.18 -9.77
CA SER A 11 10.77 0.75 -9.11
C SER A 11 9.68 1.25 -10.03
N SER A 12 10.10 1.75 -11.19
CA SER A 12 9.25 2.47 -12.12
C SER A 12 8.22 1.52 -12.69
N LEU A 13 8.62 0.29 -13.04
CA LEU A 13 7.70 -0.77 -13.46
C LEU A 13 6.66 -1.09 -12.38
N THR A 14 7.09 -1.21 -11.11
CA THR A 14 6.18 -1.52 -9.99
C THR A 14 5.22 -0.36 -9.72
N HIS A 15 5.71 0.88 -9.73
CA HIS A 15 4.88 2.06 -9.58
C HIS A 15 3.92 2.25 -10.75
N ASN A 16 4.34 1.96 -11.99
CA ASN A 16 3.47 1.98 -13.17
C ASN A 16 2.33 0.97 -13.03
N PHE A 17 2.63 -0.26 -12.60
CA PHE A 17 1.59 -1.26 -12.36
C PHE A 17 0.57 -0.77 -11.33
N ASN A 18 1.03 -0.29 -10.18
CA ASN A 18 0.16 0.20 -9.12
C ASN A 18 -0.62 1.47 -9.53
N TYR A 19 0.00 2.34 -10.33
CA TYR A 19 -0.66 3.52 -10.90
C TYR A 19 -1.84 3.12 -11.78
N GLN A 20 -1.65 2.15 -12.69
CA GLN A 20 -2.74 1.65 -13.53
C GLN A 20 -3.83 0.92 -12.73
N ALA A 21 -3.45 0.23 -11.64
CA ALA A 21 -4.37 -0.56 -10.85
C ALA A 21 -5.18 0.24 -9.80
N PHE A 22 -4.63 1.36 -9.30
CA PHE A 22 -5.20 2.09 -8.15
C PHE A 22 -5.41 3.59 -8.35
N ALA A 23 -4.93 4.19 -9.44
CA ALA A 23 -4.88 5.66 -9.56
C ALA A 23 -5.76 6.25 -10.66
N ASP A 24 -6.61 5.46 -11.31
CA ASP A 24 -7.65 5.96 -12.23
C ASP A 24 -8.58 6.97 -11.54
N ARG A 25 -8.62 6.93 -10.21
CA ARG A 25 -9.18 7.93 -9.32
C ARG A 25 -8.27 8.19 -8.12
N LEU A 26 -8.50 9.32 -7.47
CA LEU A 26 -7.73 9.74 -6.30
C LEU A 26 -8.15 9.01 -5.00
N TYR A 27 -9.43 8.60 -4.92
CA TYR A 27 -10.04 7.96 -3.77
C TYR A 27 -11.16 7.00 -4.20
N ASP A 28 -11.28 5.86 -3.53
CA ASP A 28 -12.46 4.99 -3.54
C ASP A 28 -13.43 5.45 -2.44
N ASN A 29 -14.75 5.36 -2.67
CA ASN A 29 -15.78 5.71 -1.68
C ASN A 29 -16.40 4.44 -1.05
N TYR A 30 -16.43 4.41 0.29
CA TYR A 30 -16.92 3.28 1.08
C TYR A 30 -18.18 3.61 1.89
N ASP A 31 -18.91 4.68 1.54
CA ASP A 31 -20.22 4.98 2.12
C ASP A 31 -21.33 4.17 1.45
N VAL A 32 -21.24 2.86 1.59
CA VAL A 32 -22.15 1.86 0.99
C VAL A 32 -22.47 0.76 2.02
N PRO A 33 -23.58 0.00 1.86
CA PRO A 33 -24.02 -0.98 2.86
C PRO A 33 -22.98 -2.02 3.31
N ASN A 34 -21.97 -2.33 2.47
CA ASN A 34 -20.87 -3.25 2.80
C ASN A 34 -19.48 -2.57 2.84
N GLY A 35 -19.44 -1.25 3.08
CA GLY A 35 -18.21 -0.46 2.97
C GLY A 35 -17.05 -0.94 3.85
N HIS A 36 -17.35 -1.50 5.03
CA HIS A 36 -16.37 -2.08 5.95
C HIS A 36 -15.66 -3.30 5.35
N ASP A 37 -16.43 -4.27 4.86
CA ASP A 37 -15.88 -5.48 4.26
C ASP A 37 -15.13 -5.17 2.96
N LEU A 38 -15.66 -4.22 2.18
CA LEU A 38 -15.04 -3.76 0.94
C LEU A 38 -13.70 -3.06 1.17
N LEU A 39 -13.61 -2.19 2.17
CA LEU A 39 -12.34 -1.56 2.54
C LEU A 39 -11.37 -2.60 3.11
N THR A 40 -11.83 -3.51 3.97
CA THR A 40 -11.00 -4.60 4.50
C THR A 40 -10.40 -5.43 3.36
N LEU A 41 -11.20 -5.77 2.35
CA LEU A 41 -10.73 -6.47 1.18
C LEU A 41 -9.74 -5.67 0.35
N LYS A 42 -9.97 -4.38 0.14
CA LYS A 42 -9.05 -3.53 -0.61
C LYS A 42 -7.71 -3.42 0.12
N VAL A 43 -7.73 -3.31 1.45
CA VAL A 43 -6.54 -3.38 2.31
C VAL A 43 -5.83 -4.72 2.15
N CYS A 44 -6.55 -5.85 2.28
CA CYS A 44 -5.96 -7.18 2.11
C CYS A 44 -5.36 -7.35 0.70
N TYR A 45 -6.03 -6.85 -0.33
CA TYR A 45 -5.51 -6.87 -1.70
C TYR A 45 -4.23 -6.07 -1.84
N ALA A 46 -4.14 -4.90 -1.22
CA ALA A 46 -2.93 -4.08 -1.24
C ALA A 46 -1.77 -4.75 -0.50
N ILE A 47 -2.03 -5.56 0.54
CA ILE A 47 -0.99 -6.25 1.32
C ILE A 47 -0.57 -7.56 0.67
N TYR A 48 -1.54 -8.40 0.30
CA TYR A 48 -1.34 -9.80 -0.05
C TYR A 48 -1.52 -10.09 -1.55
N GLY A 49 -1.92 -9.08 -2.33
CA GLY A 49 -2.29 -9.24 -3.74
C GLY A 49 -3.69 -9.86 -3.91
N PRO A 50 -4.02 -10.32 -5.13
CA PRO A 50 -5.33 -10.91 -5.41
C PRO A 50 -5.60 -12.17 -4.56
N PRO A 51 -6.86 -12.42 -4.19
CA PRO A 51 -7.26 -13.67 -3.55
C PRO A 51 -6.81 -14.89 -4.36
N LYS A 52 -6.29 -15.90 -3.67
CA LYS A 52 -5.90 -17.18 -4.30
C LYS A 52 -7.08 -18.12 -4.53
N VAL A 53 -8.21 -17.86 -3.86
CA VAL A 53 -9.40 -18.72 -3.89
C VAL A 53 -10.59 -17.91 -4.39
N ALA A 54 -11.28 -18.44 -5.40
CA ALA A 54 -12.55 -17.88 -5.84
C ALA A 54 -13.60 -18.10 -4.75
N THR A 55 -14.16 -17.01 -4.22
CA THR A 55 -15.21 -17.02 -3.20
C THR A 55 -16.41 -16.19 -3.65
N THR A 56 -17.58 -16.55 -3.15
CA THR A 56 -18.83 -15.77 -3.29
C THR A 56 -19.04 -14.78 -2.14
N THR A 57 -18.21 -14.83 -1.09
CA THR A 57 -18.31 -13.97 0.09
C THR A 57 -17.01 -13.21 0.35
N LEU A 58 -17.14 -11.92 0.64
CA LEU A 58 -16.01 -11.00 0.83
C LEU A 58 -15.10 -11.47 1.98
N VAL A 59 -15.68 -11.80 3.13
CA VAL A 59 -14.94 -12.22 4.34
C VAL A 59 -14.08 -13.47 4.13
N LYS A 60 -14.39 -14.31 3.15
CA LYS A 60 -13.66 -15.56 2.87
C LYS A 60 -12.63 -15.45 1.74
N ALA A 61 -12.39 -14.25 1.21
CA ALA A 61 -11.46 -14.07 0.10
C ALA A 61 -10.00 -14.29 0.50
N TYR A 62 -9.67 -14.02 1.77
CA TYR A 62 -8.34 -14.22 2.33
C TYR A 62 -8.38 -15.23 3.47
N PRO A 63 -7.27 -15.95 3.75
CA PRO A 63 -7.12 -16.71 4.98
C PRO A 63 -7.43 -15.85 6.20
N LYS A 64 -7.95 -16.47 7.27
CA LYS A 64 -8.41 -15.76 8.47
C LYS A 64 -7.35 -14.79 9.04
N ALA A 65 -6.10 -15.22 9.13
CA ALA A 65 -5.01 -14.40 9.66
C ALA A 65 -4.73 -13.15 8.80
N ASP A 66 -4.75 -13.30 7.47
CA ASP A 66 -4.57 -12.19 6.53
C ASP A 66 -5.75 -11.21 6.60
N TYR A 67 -6.97 -11.75 6.71
CA TYR A 67 -8.19 -10.95 6.87
C TYR A 67 -8.18 -10.14 8.17
N GLU A 68 -7.77 -10.74 9.30
CA GLU A 68 -7.67 -10.07 10.59
C GLU A 68 -6.71 -8.88 10.54
N ARG A 69 -5.58 -9.01 9.83
CA ARG A 69 -4.66 -7.88 9.64
C ARG A 69 -5.27 -6.76 8.81
N GLY A 70 -5.97 -7.09 7.72
CA GLY A 70 -6.67 -6.09 6.92
C GLY A 70 -7.78 -5.38 7.70
N TYR A 71 -8.50 -6.13 8.54
CA TYR A 71 -9.55 -5.62 9.42
C TYR A 71 -9.00 -4.60 10.42
N LEU A 72 -7.85 -4.86 11.05
CA LEU A 72 -7.23 -3.93 12.00
C LEU A 72 -6.90 -2.56 11.38
N VAL A 73 -6.37 -2.57 10.15
CA VAL A 73 -6.05 -1.33 9.43
C VAL A 73 -7.32 -0.62 8.99
N GLN A 74 -8.30 -1.37 8.48
CA GLN A 74 -9.63 -0.83 8.13
C GLN A 74 -10.30 -0.19 9.35
N GLU A 75 -10.29 -0.86 10.50
CA GLU A 75 -10.87 -0.37 11.75
C GLU A 75 -10.19 0.93 12.17
N LYS A 76 -8.85 1.00 12.09
CA LYS A 76 -8.12 2.23 12.37
C LYS A 76 -8.56 3.38 11.45
N ILE A 77 -8.72 3.13 10.16
CA ILE A 77 -9.15 4.13 9.18
C ILE A 77 -10.56 4.62 9.51
N PHE A 78 -11.49 3.73 9.82
CA PHE A 78 -12.86 4.14 10.13
C PHE A 78 -13.00 4.83 11.48
N ASN A 79 -12.26 4.40 12.51
CA ASN A 79 -12.18 5.15 13.76
C ASN A 79 -11.64 6.56 13.50
N LEU A 80 -10.58 6.70 12.69
CA LEU A 80 -10.05 8.00 12.32
C LEU A 80 -11.11 8.89 11.63
N ILE A 81 -11.91 8.35 10.71
CA ILE A 81 -12.98 9.07 10.02
C ILE A 81 -14.09 9.49 11.00
N CYS A 82 -14.56 8.55 11.84
CA CYS A 82 -15.63 8.77 12.82
C CYS A 82 -15.22 9.79 13.89
N ASP A 83 -14.03 9.63 14.48
CA ASP A 83 -13.50 10.51 15.53
C ASP A 83 -13.37 11.96 15.04
N ASN A 84 -13.08 12.15 13.74
CA ASN A 84 -12.96 13.46 13.11
C ASN A 84 -14.26 13.92 12.43
N ARG A 85 -15.36 13.17 12.59
CA ARG A 85 -16.70 13.49 12.03
C ARG A 85 -16.69 13.75 10.53
N ILE A 86 -15.87 13.01 9.80
CA ILE A 86 -15.77 13.12 8.34
C ILE A 86 -16.99 12.43 7.74
N ARG A 87 -17.69 13.13 6.83
CA ARG A 87 -18.92 12.63 6.20
C ARG A 87 -18.64 11.55 5.16
N GLU A 88 -17.68 11.79 4.27
CA GLU A 88 -17.36 10.88 3.18
C GLU A 88 -16.29 9.87 3.61
N LYS A 89 -16.59 8.57 3.45
CA LYS A 89 -15.65 7.48 3.71
C LYS A 89 -14.75 7.23 2.49
N SER A 90 -13.88 8.19 2.18
CA SER A 90 -13.03 8.13 0.98
C SER A 90 -11.59 7.78 1.32
N VAL A 91 -11.07 6.71 0.71
CA VAL A 91 -9.72 6.18 0.95
C VAL A 91 -9.02 5.89 -0.38
N GLY A 92 -7.79 6.37 -0.52
CA GLY A 92 -6.89 6.03 -1.61
C GLY A 92 -5.76 5.13 -1.10
N ILE A 93 -5.13 4.38 -1.98
CA ILE A 93 -4.01 3.51 -1.64
C ILE A 93 -2.81 3.94 -2.47
N ILE A 94 -1.69 4.16 -1.80
CA ILE A 94 -0.39 4.41 -2.43
C ILE A 94 0.58 3.32 -2.01
N PHE A 95 1.61 3.11 -2.82
CA PHE A 95 2.60 2.08 -2.55
C PHE A 95 3.98 2.71 -2.50
N VAL A 96 4.72 2.39 -1.44
CA VAL A 96 6.13 2.76 -1.27
C VAL A 96 6.97 1.54 -1.62
N TYR A 97 7.91 1.71 -2.54
CA TYR A 97 8.83 0.66 -2.92
C TYR A 97 10.10 0.79 -2.10
N CYS A 98 10.44 -0.25 -1.35
CA CYS A 98 11.53 -0.26 -0.38
C CYS A 98 12.70 -1.13 -0.84
N TYR A 99 13.92 -0.62 -0.66
CA TYR A 99 15.19 -1.27 -1.01
C TYR A 99 16.04 -1.44 0.25
N MET A 100 15.99 -2.62 0.86
CA MET A 100 16.78 -2.91 2.05
C MET A 100 18.19 -3.42 1.70
N SER A 101 18.29 -4.24 0.66
CA SER A 101 19.55 -4.67 0.04
C SER A 101 19.29 -5.10 -1.41
N ASP A 102 20.33 -5.41 -2.18
CA ASP A 102 20.22 -5.81 -3.59
C ASP A 102 19.24 -6.99 -3.81
N GLU A 103 19.09 -7.86 -2.80
CA GLU A 103 18.22 -9.03 -2.82
C GLU A 103 16.89 -8.85 -2.05
N LYS A 104 16.75 -7.79 -1.25
CA LYS A 104 15.59 -7.58 -0.36
C LYS A 104 14.85 -6.32 -0.74
N GLN A 105 13.82 -6.51 -1.57
CA GLN A 105 12.91 -5.49 -2.07
C GLN A 105 11.49 -5.85 -1.65
N PHE A 106 10.70 -4.85 -1.27
CA PHE A 106 9.30 -5.06 -0.91
C PHE A 106 8.48 -3.79 -1.14
N VAL A 107 7.17 -3.95 -1.19
CA VAL A 107 6.23 -2.86 -1.40
C VAL A 107 5.39 -2.68 -0.14
N LEU A 108 5.26 -1.44 0.33
CA LEU A 108 4.44 -1.08 1.48
C LEU A 108 3.23 -0.26 1.03
N PRO A 109 2.00 -0.76 1.19
CA PRO A 109 0.82 0.08 1.02
C PRO A 109 0.70 1.10 2.16
N ILE A 110 0.26 2.30 1.80
CA ILE A 110 -0.13 3.37 2.72
C ILE A 110 -1.52 3.83 2.31
N PHE A 111 -2.39 4.00 3.29
CA PHE A 111 -3.79 4.34 3.10
C PHE A 111 -3.98 5.84 3.29
N ARG A 112 -4.33 6.53 2.21
CA ARG A 112 -4.61 7.97 2.20
C ARG A 112 -6.08 8.19 2.50
N VAL A 113 -6.40 8.77 3.64
CA VAL A 113 -7.76 9.08 4.08
C VAL A 113 -8.07 10.52 3.71
N LYS A 114 -9.17 10.74 2.97
CA LYS A 114 -9.62 12.08 2.58
C LYS A 114 -10.13 12.82 3.81
N PHE A 115 -9.63 14.04 4.04
CA PHE A 115 -10.13 14.95 5.05
C PHE A 115 -10.75 16.19 4.39
N PRO A 116 -11.81 16.76 4.99
CA PRO A 116 -12.40 18.00 4.49
C PRO A 116 -11.40 19.16 4.64
N SER A 117 -11.22 19.94 3.58
CA SER A 117 -10.38 21.13 3.60
C SER A 117 -11.10 22.27 4.35
N SER A 118 -10.41 22.94 5.28
CA SER A 118 -11.02 24.03 6.05
C SER A 118 -11.06 25.37 5.29
N LYS A 119 -10.08 25.66 4.42
CA LYS A 119 -10.02 26.87 3.59
C LYS A 119 -9.14 26.58 2.35
N ASN A 120 -9.65 26.87 1.15
CA ASN A 120 -8.93 26.87 -0.15
C ASN A 120 -8.87 25.57 -0.99
N ASN A 121 -9.76 24.59 -0.79
CA ASN A 121 -9.96 23.47 -1.73
C ASN A 121 -8.70 22.63 -2.04
N THR A 122 -7.67 22.71 -1.20
CA THR A 122 -6.54 21.76 -1.22
C THR A 122 -6.96 20.55 -0.39
N ASP A 123 -7.01 19.38 -1.02
CA ASP A 123 -7.28 18.10 -0.34
C ASP A 123 -6.33 17.94 0.85
N VAL A 124 -6.88 18.04 2.06
CA VAL A 124 -6.16 17.67 3.28
C VAL A 124 -6.31 16.16 3.40
N ALA A 125 -5.21 15.44 3.48
CA ALA A 125 -5.23 13.99 3.61
C ALA A 125 -4.39 13.56 4.79
N LYS A 126 -4.89 12.59 5.55
CA LYS A 126 -4.08 11.86 6.53
C LYS A 126 -3.67 10.51 5.95
N TYR A 127 -2.58 9.98 6.45
CA TYR A 127 -2.00 8.73 5.96
C TYR A 127 -1.97 7.72 7.08
N VAL A 128 -2.32 6.48 6.78
CA VAL A 128 -2.28 5.36 7.72
C VAL A 128 -1.36 4.29 7.14
N ASP A 129 -0.40 3.82 7.91
CA ASP A 129 0.43 2.68 7.50
C ASP A 129 -0.09 1.36 8.07
N LEU A 130 0.60 0.27 7.73
CA LEU A 130 0.22 -1.08 8.15
C LEU A 130 0.24 -1.26 9.67
N ASP A 131 1.07 -0.51 10.41
CA ASP A 131 1.10 -0.58 11.87
C ASP A 131 0.07 0.36 12.52
N CYS A 132 -0.93 0.79 11.75
CA CYS A 132 -2.02 1.65 12.19
C CYS A 132 -1.53 3.02 12.73
N ARG A 133 -0.32 3.45 12.35
CA ARG A 133 0.19 4.79 12.67
C ARG A 133 -0.48 5.80 11.75
N VAL A 134 -0.83 6.95 12.30
CA VAL A 134 -1.51 8.04 11.57
C VAL A 134 -0.56 9.21 11.41
N TYR A 135 -0.39 9.65 10.17
CA TYR A 135 0.39 10.84 9.80
C TYR A 135 -0.56 11.92 9.29
N ASN A 136 -0.35 13.15 9.73
CA ASN A 136 -1.24 14.29 9.45
C ASN A 136 -1.09 14.85 8.03
N SER A 137 -0.01 14.51 7.33
CA SER A 137 0.24 14.88 5.94
C SER A 137 1.25 13.93 5.29
N TRP A 138 1.47 14.07 3.98
CA TRP A 138 2.50 13.29 3.30
C TRP A 138 3.91 13.68 3.75
N GLU A 139 4.14 14.97 4.01
CA GLU A 139 5.40 15.46 4.58
C GLU A 139 5.65 14.92 5.99
N ASP A 140 4.59 14.77 6.79
CA ASP A 140 4.65 14.15 8.11
C ASP A 140 5.07 12.67 8.00
N TRP A 141 4.48 11.90 7.07
CA TRP A 141 4.93 10.54 6.80
C TRP A 141 6.40 10.50 6.38
N LYS A 142 6.82 11.33 5.43
CA LYS A 142 8.23 11.38 4.99
C LYS A 142 9.14 11.71 6.17
N SER A 143 8.74 12.64 7.05
CA SER A 143 9.54 13.12 8.18
C SER A 143 9.58 12.17 9.38
N ASN A 144 8.52 11.39 9.60
CA ASN A 144 8.30 10.66 10.86
C ASN A 144 8.01 9.16 10.68
N ASN A 145 8.05 8.61 9.46
CA ASN A 145 7.98 7.16 9.29
C ASN A 145 9.12 6.46 10.04
N THR A 146 8.87 5.22 10.46
CA THR A 146 9.85 4.39 11.18
C THR A 146 10.42 3.28 10.30
N LEU A 147 10.53 3.52 8.99
CA LEU A 147 11.21 2.57 8.13
C LEU A 147 12.66 2.39 8.60
N PRO A 148 13.23 1.17 8.52
CA PRO A 148 14.67 0.97 8.70
C PRO A 148 15.47 1.91 7.79
N PRO A 149 16.74 2.20 8.12
CA PRO A 149 17.64 2.89 7.21
C PRO A 149 17.73 2.12 5.88
N MET A 150 17.07 2.65 4.84
CA MET A 150 16.95 2.01 3.53
C MET A 150 16.64 3.06 2.46
N LYS A 151 16.95 2.75 1.20
CA LYS A 151 16.47 3.56 0.07
C LYS A 151 15.01 3.18 -0.20
N TYR A 152 14.21 4.12 -0.67
CA TYR A 152 12.83 3.84 -1.09
C TYR A 152 12.36 4.87 -2.11
N SER A 153 11.28 4.56 -2.82
CA SER A 153 10.60 5.46 -3.75
C SER A 153 9.11 5.40 -3.54
N TYR A 154 8.44 6.46 -3.97
CA TYR A 154 7.05 6.71 -3.63
C TYR A 154 6.41 7.68 -4.62
N PRO A 155 5.07 7.74 -4.72
CA PRO A 155 4.40 8.78 -5.49
C PRO A 155 4.69 10.17 -4.89
N LYS A 156 5.29 11.06 -5.66
CA LYS A 156 5.95 12.29 -5.14
C LYS A 156 5.05 13.10 -4.20
N ASN A 157 3.79 13.27 -4.59
CA ASN A 157 2.81 14.11 -3.90
C ASN A 157 1.94 13.36 -2.88
N GLY A 158 2.31 12.12 -2.53
CA GLY A 158 1.51 11.28 -1.62
C GLY A 158 0.21 10.78 -2.27
N TYR A 159 0.18 10.77 -3.59
CA TYR A 159 -0.80 10.15 -4.47
C TYR A 159 -0.14 9.92 -5.83
N TYR A 160 -0.61 8.94 -6.59
CA TYR A 160 -0.10 8.76 -7.93
C TYR A 160 -0.72 9.78 -8.90
N SER A 161 0.15 10.38 -9.72
CA SER A 161 -0.25 11.26 -10.81
C SER A 161 0.87 11.36 -11.83
N CYS A 162 0.54 11.56 -13.10
CA CYS A 162 1.50 11.93 -14.14
C CYS A 162 1.80 13.44 -14.20
N SER A 163 1.27 14.24 -13.26
CA SER A 163 1.55 15.68 -13.14
C SER A 163 2.25 16.01 -11.82
N GLU A 164 3.14 16.99 -11.88
CA GLU A 164 3.93 17.49 -10.75
C GLU A 164 3.09 18.29 -9.75
N ASP A 165 2.09 19.05 -10.23
CA ASP A 165 1.45 20.10 -9.42
C ASP A 165 0.01 19.78 -9.00
N LYS A 166 -0.66 18.88 -9.73
CA LYS A 166 -2.07 18.54 -9.50
C LYS A 166 -2.32 17.08 -9.78
N TYR A 167 -3.42 16.56 -9.25
CA TYR A 167 -3.86 15.23 -9.65
C TYR A 167 -4.27 15.22 -11.13
N MET A 168 -3.63 14.32 -11.87
CA MET A 168 -3.90 14.00 -13.26
C MET A 168 -3.60 12.52 -13.46
N PHE A 169 -4.56 11.81 -14.03
CA PHE A 169 -4.40 10.43 -14.46
C PHE A 169 -4.44 10.37 -15.99
N ASP A 170 -3.49 9.65 -16.54
CA ASP A 170 -3.37 9.29 -17.95
C ASP A 170 -2.72 7.90 -18.01
N SER A 171 -3.44 6.94 -18.57
CA SER A 171 -3.00 5.56 -18.68
C SER A 171 -1.79 5.39 -19.61
N SER A 172 -1.52 6.36 -20.49
CA SER A 172 -0.37 6.36 -21.40
C SER A 172 0.89 7.02 -20.83
N SER A 173 0.79 7.64 -19.65
CA SER A 173 1.88 8.36 -18.98
C SER A 173 2.38 7.62 -17.75
N ALA A 174 3.65 7.85 -17.38
CA ALA A 174 4.22 7.35 -16.13
C ALA A 174 3.88 8.30 -14.96
N PRO A 175 3.75 7.79 -13.72
CA PRO A 175 3.53 8.63 -12.55
C PRO A 175 4.84 9.32 -12.13
N VAL A 176 4.69 10.49 -11.52
CA VAL A 176 5.78 11.25 -10.92
C VAL A 176 6.18 10.60 -9.58
N LEU A 177 7.46 10.26 -9.47
CA LEU A 177 8.03 9.59 -8.30
C LEU A 177 8.97 10.50 -7.52
N GLY A 178 8.98 10.32 -6.20
CA GLY A 178 10.00 10.81 -5.30
C GLY A 178 10.89 9.66 -4.81
N TYR A 179 12.09 10.00 -4.37
CA TYR A 179 13.05 9.07 -3.81
C TYR A 179 13.43 9.51 -2.39
N GLY A 180 13.48 8.56 -1.47
CA GLY A 180 13.90 8.74 -0.10
C GLY A 180 15.22 8.02 0.15
N GLU A 181 16.09 8.68 0.90
CA GLU A 181 17.38 8.14 1.31
C GLU A 181 17.33 7.63 2.76
N PRO A 182 18.27 6.73 3.15
CA PRO A 182 18.38 6.29 4.53
C PRO A 182 18.56 7.50 5.45
N ARG A 183 17.74 7.62 6.50
CA ARG A 183 18.10 8.51 7.61
C ARG A 183 19.37 7.97 8.24
N SER A 184 20.45 8.74 8.21
CA SER A 184 21.67 8.43 8.95
C SER A 184 21.38 8.56 10.45
N SER A 185 20.87 7.51 11.08
CA SER A 185 21.04 7.38 12.53
C SER A 185 22.47 6.91 12.74
N SER A 186 23.27 7.72 13.43
CA SER A 186 24.55 7.31 14.01
C SER A 186 24.47 5.86 14.49
N PHE A 187 25.39 5.07 13.99
CA PHE A 187 25.46 3.62 14.09
C PHE A 187 25.75 3.20 15.53
N GLU A 188 24.82 3.38 16.47
CA GLU A 188 24.98 2.89 17.83
C GLU A 188 23.61 2.76 18.53
N SER A 189 23.18 1.51 18.72
CA SER A 189 22.09 1.06 19.59
C SER A 189 20.64 1.41 19.19
N LYS A 190 20.18 0.86 18.06
CA LYS A 190 18.89 0.16 18.10
C LYS A 190 19.13 -1.29 17.75
N VAL A 191 19.23 -2.10 18.80
CA VAL A 191 18.99 -3.54 18.73
C VAL A 191 17.65 -3.69 18.02
N PHE A 192 17.70 -4.00 16.73
CA PHE A 192 16.54 -4.46 15.99
C PHE A 192 16.08 -5.70 16.73
N SER A 193 14.95 -5.62 17.43
CA SER A 193 14.30 -6.83 17.89
C SER A 193 13.96 -7.61 16.62
N VAL A 194 14.70 -8.70 16.41
CA VAL A 194 14.59 -9.65 15.28
C VAL A 194 13.20 -10.30 15.24
N SER A 195 12.30 -9.95 16.17
CA SER A 195 10.88 -10.22 16.13
C SER A 195 10.11 -9.49 15.00
N ASN A 196 10.64 -8.40 14.40
CA ASN A 196 9.91 -7.62 13.38
C ASN A 196 10.56 -7.59 11.97
N VAL A 197 11.63 -8.33 11.73
CA VAL A 197 12.22 -8.51 10.39
C VAL A 197 12.52 -9.99 10.17
N SER A 198 11.47 -10.81 10.08
CA SER A 198 11.60 -12.21 9.66
C SER A 198 11.76 -12.25 8.14
N ALA A 199 13.00 -12.28 7.66
CA ALA A 199 13.29 -12.52 6.25
C ALA A 199 12.76 -13.90 5.82
N ALA A 200 11.70 -13.94 5.01
CA ALA A 200 11.30 -15.17 4.35
C ALA A 200 12.03 -15.29 3.00
N ALA A 201 13.19 -15.96 3.06
CA ALA A 201 13.71 -16.67 1.92
C ALA A 201 13.18 -18.11 1.96
N VAL A 202 12.92 -18.66 0.77
CA VAL A 202 12.68 -20.07 0.43
C VAL A 202 11.21 -20.54 0.35
N SER A 203 10.95 -20.96 -0.89
CA SER A 203 9.85 -21.68 -1.55
C SER A 203 9.30 -22.93 -0.86
N THR A 204 8.07 -23.28 -1.29
CA THR A 204 7.48 -24.64 -1.32
C THR A 204 7.24 -25.39 0.00
N ALA A 205 6.03 -25.97 0.05
CA ALA A 205 5.59 -27.09 0.88
C ALA A 205 5.27 -26.83 2.37
N THR A 206 3.99 -27.09 2.67
CA THR A 206 3.43 -27.68 3.90
C THR A 206 3.52 -26.92 5.23
N ALA A 207 2.32 -26.49 5.65
CA ALA A 207 1.77 -26.45 7.01
C ALA A 207 2.71 -26.18 8.21
N GLY A 208 2.55 -25.02 8.83
CA GLY A 208 3.00 -24.78 10.20
C GLY A 208 3.25 -23.31 10.50
N LEU A 209 2.34 -22.71 11.27
CA LEU A 209 2.45 -21.44 12.01
C LEU A 209 3.66 -20.53 11.67
N THR A 210 3.46 -19.56 10.78
CA THR A 210 4.39 -18.44 10.62
C THR A 210 3.63 -17.12 10.44
N VAL A 211 3.81 -16.20 11.40
CA VAL A 211 3.56 -14.76 11.21
C VAL A 211 4.78 -14.21 10.46
N ALA A 212 4.80 -14.41 9.14
CA ALA A 212 5.82 -13.88 8.25
C ALA A 212 5.32 -13.90 6.79
N SER A 213 4.41 -13.00 6.44
CA SER A 213 3.97 -12.78 5.05
C SER A 213 3.97 -11.29 4.70
N LEU A 214 5.15 -10.64 4.75
CA LEU A 214 5.37 -9.29 4.18
C LEU A 214 6.25 -9.31 2.92
N PHE A 215 6.47 -10.48 2.33
CA PHE A 215 7.40 -10.64 1.22
C PHE A 215 6.64 -11.19 0.02
N MET A 216 6.41 -10.34 -0.98
CA MET A 216 6.39 -10.84 -2.36
C MET A 216 7.84 -10.78 -2.84
N PRO A 217 8.59 -11.90 -2.87
CA PRO A 217 9.82 -11.92 -3.63
C PRO A 217 9.44 -11.65 -5.09
N LEU A 218 9.87 -10.50 -5.61
CA LEU A 218 9.93 -10.23 -7.05
C LEU A 218 11.03 -11.12 -7.66
N ALA A 219 10.92 -12.44 -7.48
CA ALA A 219 11.72 -13.39 -8.24
C ALA A 219 11.26 -13.26 -9.69
N ALA A 220 12.21 -12.92 -10.56
CA ALA A 220 12.00 -12.70 -11.98
C ALA A 220 11.05 -13.75 -12.60
N GLY A 221 9.83 -13.33 -12.93
CA GLY A 221 8.79 -14.16 -13.53
C GLY A 221 7.56 -13.30 -13.83
N PRO A 222 6.86 -13.52 -14.95
CA PRO A 222 6.03 -12.51 -15.60
C PRO A 222 4.96 -11.93 -14.68
N LEU A 223 4.77 -10.60 -14.75
CA LEU A 223 3.60 -9.89 -14.24
C LEU A 223 2.35 -10.73 -14.52
N LEU A 224 1.83 -11.39 -13.49
CA LEU A 224 0.71 -12.31 -13.60
C LEU A 224 -0.53 -11.52 -14.00
N PHE A 225 -0.83 -11.53 -15.30
CA PHE A 225 -2.15 -11.24 -15.82
C PHE A 225 -3.14 -12.21 -15.15
N CYS A 226 -3.90 -11.72 -14.17
CA CYS A 226 -4.97 -12.53 -13.59
C CYS A 226 -6.23 -12.38 -14.46
N GLN A 227 -6.38 -13.27 -15.44
CA GLN A 227 -7.68 -13.58 -16.04
C GLN A 227 -8.45 -14.53 -15.12
N TYR A 228 -8.95 -14.05 -13.97
CA TYR A 228 -9.89 -14.82 -13.16
C TYR A 228 -11.02 -13.92 -12.66
N VAL A 229 -12.15 -13.97 -13.37
CA VAL A 229 -13.38 -13.23 -13.04
C VAL A 229 -14.24 -14.11 -12.13
N GLY A 230 -13.96 -14.08 -10.83
CA GLY A 230 -14.92 -14.53 -9.81
C GLY A 230 -15.78 -13.35 -9.31
N PRO A 231 -16.93 -13.58 -8.64
CA PRO A 231 -17.75 -12.49 -8.10
C PRO A 231 -17.01 -11.63 -7.04
N ALA A 232 -16.08 -12.21 -6.28
CA ALA A 232 -15.15 -11.42 -5.44
C ALA A 232 -14.17 -10.59 -6.28
N ALA A 233 -13.68 -11.11 -7.41
CA ALA A 233 -12.86 -10.35 -8.36
C ALA A 233 -13.63 -9.13 -8.91
N ALA A 234 -14.93 -9.32 -9.20
CA ALA A 234 -15.84 -8.26 -9.60
C ALA A 234 -16.01 -7.21 -8.48
N ALA A 235 -16.04 -7.58 -7.20
CA ALA A 235 -16.11 -6.65 -6.07
C ALA A 235 -14.94 -5.65 -6.03
N TYR A 236 -13.72 -6.06 -6.38
CA TYR A 236 -12.57 -5.14 -6.49
C TYR A 236 -12.72 -4.13 -7.61
N SER A 237 -13.56 -4.44 -8.62
CA SER A 237 -13.88 -3.57 -9.75
C SER A 237 -15.24 -2.88 -9.64
N SER A 238 -16.10 -3.27 -8.71
CA SER A 238 -17.48 -2.77 -8.60
C SER A 238 -17.67 -1.82 -7.44
N VAL A 239 -16.73 -1.77 -6.50
CA VAL A 239 -16.49 -0.56 -5.69
C VAL A 239 -15.61 0.35 -6.52
N ARG A 240 -16.23 0.92 -7.55
CA ARG A 240 -15.69 1.98 -8.40
C ARG A 240 -16.63 3.14 -8.25
#